data_AF-A0A7K0XIB6-F1
#
_entry.id   AF-A0A7K0XIB6-F1
#
_cell.length_a   1.000
_cell.length_b   1.000
_cell.length_c   1.000
_cell.angle_alpha   90.00
_cell.angle_beta   90.00
_cell.angle_gamma   90.00
#
_symmetry.space_group_name_H-M   'P 1'
#
loop_
_entity.id
_entity.type
_entity.pdbx_description
1 polymer ?
#
loop_
_entity_poly.entity_id
_entity_poly.type
_entity_poly.pdbx_seq_one_letter_code
_entity_poly.pdbx_strand_id
1 'polypeptide(L)'
;MSGFDTRAIHAGQEPDPLTGAVVPPIYQVSTYAQDGVGGLRGGYEYSRSGNPTRTALEECLAALEAPGVLDAAGIAFASGLAAEDTVIRTVCRPG
;
A
#
# COMPACT_ATOMS: atom_id res chain seq x y z
N MET A 1 1.49 -13.10 19.10
CA MET A 1 0.49 -12.57 18.15
C MET A 1 0.14 -11.17 18.63
N SER A 2 0.53 -10.13 17.90
CA SER A 2 0.28 -8.74 18.29
C SER A 2 -1.23 -8.43 18.21
N GLY A 3 -1.76 -7.68 19.17
CA GLY A 3 -3.18 -7.29 19.22
C GLY A 3 -3.54 -6.27 18.13
N PHE A 4 -4.83 -5.93 18.00
CA PHE A 4 -5.31 -4.94 17.03
C PHE A 4 -4.57 -3.60 17.16
N ASP A 5 -4.49 -3.05 18.39
CA ASP A 5 -3.82 -1.78 18.66
C ASP A 5 -2.33 -1.80 18.28
N THR A 6 -1.65 -2.93 18.53
CA THR A 6 -0.25 -3.08 18.13
C THR A 6 -0.11 -3.09 16.61
N ARG A 7 -1.01 -3.76 15.88
CA ARG A 7 -1.00 -3.75 14.41
C ARG A 7 -1.30 -2.37 13.85
N ALA A 8 -2.24 -1.64 14.45
CA ALA A 8 -2.61 -0.29 14.02
C ALA A 8 -1.43 0.70 14.09
N ILE A 9 -0.48 0.47 15.00
CA ILE A 9 0.72 1.31 15.14
C ILE A 9 1.90 0.81 14.28
N HIS A 10 2.08 -0.50 14.12
CA HIS A 10 3.33 -1.05 13.57
C HIS A 10 3.22 -1.71 12.19
N ALA A 11 2.04 -2.20 11.79
CA ALA A 11 1.92 -2.93 10.53
C ALA A 11 2.11 -1.99 9.32
N GLY A 12 3.00 -2.36 8.39
CA GLY A 12 3.32 -1.55 7.22
C GLY A 12 4.13 -0.27 7.53
N GLN A 13 4.71 -0.17 8.73
CA GLN A 13 5.41 1.04 9.22
C GLN A 13 6.83 0.70 9.70
N GLU A 14 7.53 -0.20 9.01
CA GLU A 14 8.91 -0.56 9.36
C GLU A 14 9.84 0.66 9.26
N PRO A 15 10.83 0.82 10.17
CA PRO A 15 11.77 1.93 10.12
C PRO A 15 12.49 2.02 8.77
N ASP A 16 12.57 3.22 8.21
CA ASP A 16 13.21 3.45 6.90
C ASP A 16 14.68 2.97 6.93
N PRO A 17 15.09 2.04 6.05
CA PRO A 17 16.42 1.44 6.10
C PRO A 17 17.55 2.42 5.75
N LEU A 18 17.25 3.55 5.10
CA LEU A 18 18.24 4.55 4.72
C LEU A 18 18.55 5.52 5.87
N THR A 19 17.53 5.97 6.60
CA THR A 19 17.64 7.07 7.56
C THR A 19 17.27 6.69 8.99
N GLY A 20 16.58 5.56 9.20
CA GLY A 20 16.02 5.15 10.48
C GLY A 20 14.74 5.89 10.88
N ALA A 21 14.10 6.61 9.95
CA ALA A 21 12.83 7.29 10.23
C ALA A 21 11.75 6.26 10.62
N VAL A 22 11.20 6.41 11.83
CA VAL A 22 10.16 5.51 12.38
C VAL A 22 8.74 5.86 11.95
N VAL A 23 8.55 7.07 11.40
CA VAL A 23 7.31 7.48 10.72
C VAL A 23 7.59 7.37 9.23
N PRO A 24 6.77 6.67 8.43
CA PRO A 24 6.98 6.56 7.00
C PRO A 24 7.07 7.93 6.34
N PRO A 25 8.08 8.16 5.48
CA PRO A 25 8.17 9.39 4.71
C PRO A 25 6.96 9.59 3.79
N ILE A 26 6.68 10.86 3.49
CA ILE A 26 5.68 11.24 2.49
C ILE A 26 6.38 11.32 1.13
N TYR A 27 6.19 10.30 0.29
CA TYR A 27 6.72 10.22 -1.07
C TYR A 27 5.84 11.03 -2.03
N GLN A 28 5.95 12.36 -1.98
CA GLN A 28 5.22 13.29 -2.83
C GLN A 28 5.86 13.45 -4.22
N VAL A 29 5.97 12.35 -4.94
CA VAL A 29 6.54 12.27 -6.29
C VAL A 29 5.59 11.53 -7.21
N SER A 30 5.64 11.82 -8.52
CA SER A 30 4.82 11.11 -9.50
C SER A 30 5.52 9.87 -10.09
N THR A 31 6.85 9.86 -10.15
CA THR A 31 7.66 8.84 -10.85
C THR A 31 8.93 8.51 -10.06
N TYR A 32 9.48 7.32 -10.30
CA TYR A 32 10.69 6.82 -9.63
C TYR A 32 11.80 6.55 -10.65
N ALA A 33 13.05 6.76 -10.24
CA ALA A 33 14.21 6.44 -11.06
C ALA A 33 14.38 4.93 -11.21
N GLN A 34 14.82 4.50 -12.39
CA GLN A 34 15.14 3.10 -12.71
C GLN A 34 16.63 2.91 -12.92
N ASP A 35 17.14 1.73 -12.57
CA ASP A 35 18.51 1.27 -12.84
C ASP A 35 18.57 0.58 -14.21
N GLY A 36 18.59 1.38 -15.27
CA GLY A 36 18.36 0.91 -16.63
C GLY A 36 16.87 0.64 -16.91
N VAL A 37 16.53 0.27 -18.14
CA VAL A 37 15.13 0.05 -18.55
C VAL A 37 14.55 -1.16 -17.84
N GLY A 38 13.49 -0.97 -17.06
CA GLY A 38 12.83 -2.03 -16.29
C GLY A 38 13.52 -2.38 -14.97
N GLY A 39 14.64 -1.76 -14.64
CA GLY A 39 15.35 -1.94 -13.36
C GLY A 39 14.69 -1.15 -12.23
N LEU A 40 13.51 -1.59 -11.78
CA LEU A 40 12.74 -0.86 -10.77
C LEU A 40 13.39 -0.93 -9.38
N ARG A 41 13.36 0.19 -8.65
CA ARG A 41 13.84 0.27 -7.25
C ARG A 41 12.67 0.03 -6.30
N GLY A 42 12.73 -1.06 -5.54
CA GLY A 42 11.65 -1.44 -4.62
C GLY A 42 10.31 -1.72 -5.32
N GLY A 43 10.34 -2.04 -6.61
CA GLY A 43 9.13 -2.30 -7.41
C GLY A 43 8.35 -1.05 -7.85
N TYR A 44 8.83 0.16 -7.54
CA TYR A 44 8.13 1.40 -7.89
C TYR A 44 8.64 2.01 -9.20
N GLU A 45 7.71 2.44 -10.04
CA GLU A 45 8.00 3.19 -11.29
C GLU A 45 7.20 4.48 -11.39
N TYR A 46 5.91 4.44 -11.00
CA TYR A 46 4.98 5.54 -11.16
C TYR A 46 3.89 5.49 -10.08
N SER A 47 3.65 6.61 -9.38
CA SER A 47 2.84 6.66 -8.15
C SER A 47 1.38 6.27 -8.31
N ARG A 48 0.81 6.39 -9.52
CA ARG A 48 -0.54 5.87 -9.78
C ARG A 48 -0.58 4.35 -9.62
N SER A 49 0.41 3.65 -10.15
CA SER A 49 0.52 2.18 -10.05
C SER A 49 0.93 1.74 -8.65
N GLY A 50 1.92 2.41 -8.04
CA GLY A 50 2.41 2.09 -6.69
C GLY A 50 3.20 3.25 -6.08
N ASN A 51 3.05 3.50 -4.78
CA ASN A 51 3.73 4.56 -4.05
C ASN A 51 4.03 4.07 -2.61
N PRO A 52 5.26 4.22 -2.09
CA PRO A 52 5.62 3.66 -0.78
C PRO A 52 4.73 4.14 0.38
N THR A 53 4.33 5.42 0.38
CA THR A 53 3.43 5.95 1.42
C THR A 53 2.04 5.28 1.35
N ARG A 54 1.55 4.98 0.13
CA ARG A 54 0.26 4.29 -0.04
C ARG A 54 0.37 2.82 0.30
N THR A 55 1.47 2.15 -0.07
CA THR A 55 1.72 0.75 0.26
C THR A 55 1.74 0.52 1.77
N ALA A 56 2.37 1.42 2.54
CA ALA A 56 2.33 1.37 4.00
C ALA A 56 0.90 1.38 4.59
N LEU A 57 -0.01 2.19 4.01
CA LEU A 57 -1.42 2.23 4.40
C LEU A 57 -2.15 0.95 3.99
N GLU A 58 -1.93 0.46 2.77
CA GLU A 58 -2.54 -0.74 2.22
C GLU A 58 -2.18 -1.99 3.05
N GLU A 59 -0.92 -2.12 3.45
CA GLU A 59 -0.44 -3.19 4.33
C GLU A 59 -1.04 -3.10 5.74
N CYS A 60 -1.12 -1.89 6.32
CA CYS A 60 -1.72 -1.69 7.63
C CYS A 60 -3.20 -2.10 7.62
N LEU A 61 -3.98 -1.65 6.64
CA LEU A 61 -5.40 -2.01 6.52
C LEU A 61 -5.60 -3.52 6.35
N ALA A 62 -4.79 -4.17 5.52
CA ALA A 62 -4.85 -5.63 5.35
C ALA A 62 -4.56 -6.38 6.67
N ALA A 63 -3.55 -5.94 7.42
CA ALA A 63 -3.18 -6.53 8.70
C ALA A 63 -4.26 -6.32 9.79
N LEU A 64 -5.03 -5.24 9.71
CA LEU A 64 -6.12 -4.95 10.64
C LEU A 64 -7.37 -5.80 10.36
N GLU A 65 -7.82 -5.83 9.10
CA GLU A 65 -9.10 -6.45 8.72
C GLU A 65 -9.02 -7.96 8.47
N ALA A 66 -7.86 -8.46 8.03
CA ALA A 66 -7.66 -9.87 7.70
C ALA A 66 -6.47 -10.51 8.45
N PRO A 67 -6.40 -10.42 9.79
CA PRO A 67 -5.26 -10.91 10.53
C PRO A 67 -5.12 -12.44 10.36
N GLY A 68 -3.94 -12.88 9.91
CA GLY A 68 -3.62 -14.29 9.70
C GLY A 68 -3.95 -14.85 8.31
N VAL A 69 -4.49 -14.04 7.41
CA VAL A 69 -4.64 -14.38 6.00
C VAL A 69 -3.35 -14.00 5.26
N LEU A 70 -2.59 -15.01 4.79
CA LEU A 70 -1.26 -14.79 4.20
C LEU A 70 -1.29 -13.94 2.92
N ASP A 71 -2.34 -14.09 2.12
CA ASP A 71 -2.48 -13.42 0.82
C ASP A 71 -3.45 -12.23 0.86
N ALA A 72 -3.75 -11.71 2.06
CA ALA A 72 -4.58 -10.52 2.19
C ALA A 72 -3.85 -9.29 1.63
N ALA A 73 -4.53 -8.52 0.80
CA ALA A 73 -4.03 -7.29 0.22
C ALA A 73 -5.04 -6.16 0.45
N GLY A 74 -4.52 -4.97 0.76
CA GLY A 74 -5.28 -3.73 0.78
C GLY A 74 -5.06 -2.96 -0.52
N ILE A 75 -6.06 -2.19 -0.95
CA ILE A 75 -5.93 -1.22 -2.04
C ILE A 75 -6.56 0.09 -1.57
N ALA A 76 -5.78 1.17 -1.55
CA ALA A 76 -6.27 2.47 -1.10
C ALA A 76 -6.79 3.29 -2.28
N PHE A 77 -7.97 3.89 -2.08
CA PHE A 77 -8.68 4.67 -3.10
C PHE A 77 -8.79 6.14 -2.70
N ALA A 78 -9.05 7.01 -3.69
CA ALA A 78 -9.22 8.44 -3.46
C ALA A 78 -10.45 8.79 -2.60
N SER A 79 -11.45 7.90 -2.55
CA SER A 79 -12.66 8.04 -1.74
C SER A 79 -13.33 6.68 -1.52
N GLY A 80 -14.30 6.62 -0.60
CA GLY A 80 -15.14 5.44 -0.41
C GLY A 80 -15.93 5.04 -1.66
N LEU A 81 -16.52 6.03 -2.36
CA LEU A 81 -17.23 5.78 -3.63
C LEU A 81 -16.30 5.26 -4.73
N ALA A 82 -15.03 5.67 -4.76
CA ALA A 82 -14.07 5.13 -5.71
C ALA A 82 -13.71 3.66 -5.41
N ALA A 83 -13.66 3.27 -4.12
CA ALA A 83 -13.49 1.88 -3.73
C ALA A 83 -14.70 1.03 -4.18
N GLU A 84 -15.91 1.51 -3.94
CA GLU A 84 -17.16 0.84 -4.37
C GLU A 84 -17.24 0.72 -5.90
N ASP A 85 -16.99 1.80 -6.65
CA ASP A 85 -16.97 1.79 -8.13
C ASP A 85 -15.97 0.77 -8.66
N THR A 86 -14.77 0.72 -8.06
CA THR A 86 -13.72 -0.23 -8.47
C THR A 86 -14.19 -1.66 -8.28
N VAL A 87 -14.75 -2.01 -7.12
CA VAL A 87 -15.25 -3.36 -6.85
C VAL A 87 -16.33 -3.73 -7.87
N ILE A 88 -17.35 -2.88 -8.03
CA ILE A 88 -18.48 -3.13 -8.95
C ILE A 88 -17.96 -3.36 -10.37
N ARG A 89 -17.12 -2.47 -10.88
CA ARG A 89 -16.61 -2.57 -12.27
C ARG A 89 -15.63 -3.73 -12.47
N THR A 90 -15.01 -4.23 -11.41
CA THR A 90 -14.07 -5.35 -11.48
C THR A 90 -14.80 -6.69 -11.51
N VAL A 91 -15.86 -6.85 -10.71
CA VAL A 91 -16.52 -8.15 -10.52
C VAL A 91 -17.83 -8.29 -11.31
N CYS A 92 -18.43 -7.19 -11.75
CA CYS A 92 -19.68 -7.20 -12.51
C CYS A 92 -19.45 -6.95 -14.01
N ARG A 93 -20.37 -7.46 -14.83
CA ARG A 93 -20.48 -7.19 -16.27
C ARG A 93 -21.96 -7.07 -16.66
N PRO A 94 -22.29 -6.47 -17.82
CA PRO A 94 -23.63 -6.59 -18.38
C PRO A 94 -24.02 -8.06 -18.49
N GLY A 95 -25.27 -8.38 -18.13
CA GLY A 95 -25.79 -9.75 -18.02
C GLY A 95 -25.37 -10.68 -19.15
#